data_AF-A0A2S7CS05-F1
#
_entry.id   AF-A0A2S7CS05-F1
#
_cell.length_a   1.000
_cell.length_b   1.000
_cell.length_c   1.000
_cell.angle_alpha   90.00
_cell.angle_beta   90.00
_cell.angle_gamma   90.00
#
_symmetry.space_group_name_H-M   'P 1'
#
loop_
_entity.id
_entity.type
_entity.pdbx_description
1 polymer ?
#
loop_
_entity_poly.entity_id
_entity_poly.type
_entity_poly.pdbx_seq_one_letter_code
_entity_poly.pdbx_strand_id
1 'polypeptide(L)'
;MMPPLPPPAPPAQAQAHAALAELLGSYLRQHGVVPEPARLRHLLQEAPVLELLHWLDATASRLASPLGEASASSPEPGAMPAATAASIARDAPAMAPTASRPGDVVPVESSASSAGDVVQVEPATSSPGDAAQAEPAASGPADTVPVSPSASGSAVEHAASTASSVATDAALFVAPASSAPATALRWRFANATAGSAYVGQTAPVSDPQRPAQLYRLIAVEGLQGSGLRFDAASGVLSGVPSAATATGEEMHFAAGFLPLDAAAGAPLQAGVASLLVNPDPRALWKQREPDAALGLRKPHTATAHARIDGAYAIAASVRGRSHANAGSFREDDLAIATDRDARWLVCAVADGAGSAPLSRRGSELLTRHVVATLAAHLEGVEFWARQQGLQWQHHADLLPRLQPRLLDAMQASLASASQALLGHASLLGVDEGALASTLMLTAVRPCGAQSLVLSYWIGDGAAATYDVDSGALQLLGQADAGEYSGQTRFFLSDALAGNTPAAVQARMRCVWLPAGARVILMSDGVSDPKFGTERALQDPAHWQRWWQADLAPPLSAVQDLAALPQALVEYLGFWYPGEHDDRTLLILQTERAP
;
A
#
# COMPACT_ATOMS: atom_id res chain seq x y z
N MET A 1 5.67 -38.18 -19.98
CA MET A 1 6.23 -38.50 -18.65
C MET A 1 5.37 -37.76 -17.64
N MET A 2 4.69 -38.47 -16.73
CA MET A 2 3.97 -37.82 -15.64
C MET A 2 4.97 -37.21 -14.64
N PRO A 3 4.68 -36.03 -14.07
CA PRO A 3 5.51 -35.46 -13.01
C PRO A 3 5.49 -36.41 -11.80
N PRO A 4 6.59 -36.47 -11.02
CA PRO A 4 6.64 -37.28 -9.80
C PRO A 4 5.60 -36.77 -8.80
N LEU A 5 4.94 -37.70 -8.12
CA LEU A 5 4.03 -37.41 -7.02
C LEU A 5 4.77 -36.64 -5.91
N PRO A 6 4.15 -35.60 -5.32
CA PRO A 6 4.75 -34.87 -4.21
C PRO A 6 5.01 -35.81 -3.02
N PRO A 7 5.98 -35.48 -2.16
CA PRO A 7 6.26 -36.28 -0.96
C PRO A 7 5.02 -36.37 -0.07
N PRO A 8 4.83 -37.49 0.65
CA PRO A 8 3.69 -37.66 1.54
C PRO A 8 3.72 -36.59 2.64
N ALA A 9 2.56 -35.98 2.91
CA ALA A 9 2.38 -35.04 3.99
C ALA A 9 2.83 -35.67 5.34
N PRO A 10 3.37 -34.87 6.28
CA PRO A 10 3.72 -35.37 7.60
C PRO A 10 2.51 -36.05 8.27
N PRO A 11 2.72 -37.06 9.12
CA PRO A 11 1.67 -37.96 9.58
C PRO A 11 0.51 -37.26 10.29
N ALA A 12 0.76 -36.13 10.97
CA ALA A 12 -0.27 -35.32 11.61
C ALA A 12 -1.21 -34.62 10.59
N GLN A 13 -0.64 -34.07 9.52
CA GLN A 13 -1.40 -33.39 8.46
C GLN A 13 -2.23 -34.38 7.63
N ALA A 14 -1.69 -35.59 7.40
CA ALA A 14 -2.41 -36.67 6.74
C ALA A 14 -3.63 -37.13 7.56
N GLN A 15 -3.50 -37.20 8.90
CA GLN A 15 -4.61 -37.55 9.80
C GLN A 15 -5.68 -36.46 9.84
N ALA A 16 -5.30 -35.18 9.88
CA ALA A 16 -6.24 -34.05 9.85
C ALA A 16 -7.04 -34.00 8.54
N HIS A 17 -6.37 -34.20 7.40
CA HIS A 17 -7.04 -34.28 6.09
C HIS A 17 -8.01 -35.47 6.02
N ALA A 18 -7.65 -36.63 6.57
CA ALA A 18 -8.53 -37.79 6.62
C ALA A 18 -9.78 -37.55 7.50
N ALA A 19 -9.59 -36.94 8.67
CA ALA A 19 -10.70 -36.60 9.57
C ALA A 19 -11.66 -35.57 8.95
N LEU A 20 -11.13 -34.55 8.27
CA LEU A 20 -11.96 -33.56 7.59
C LEU A 20 -12.68 -34.14 6.36
N ALA A 21 -12.01 -35.02 5.61
CA ALA A 21 -12.64 -35.77 4.52
C ALA A 21 -13.83 -36.60 5.02
N GLU A 22 -13.68 -37.26 6.17
CA GLU A 22 -14.73 -38.06 6.79
C GLU A 22 -15.90 -37.18 7.25
N LEU A 23 -15.61 -36.04 7.89
CA LEU A 23 -16.62 -35.08 8.34
C LEU A 23 -17.44 -34.51 7.16
N LEU A 24 -16.76 -34.00 6.13
CA LEU A 24 -17.41 -33.48 4.92
C LEU A 24 -18.19 -34.56 4.18
N GLY A 25 -17.60 -35.76 4.04
CA GLY A 25 -18.28 -36.89 3.43
C GLY A 25 -19.53 -37.32 4.19
N SER A 26 -19.50 -37.29 5.53
CA SER A 26 -20.65 -37.60 6.38
C SER A 26 -21.77 -36.59 6.22
N TYR A 27 -21.44 -35.29 6.26
CA TYR A 27 -22.40 -34.20 6.07
C TYR A 27 -23.08 -34.29 4.69
N LEU A 28 -22.31 -34.47 3.61
CA LEU A 28 -22.86 -34.59 2.27
C LEU A 28 -23.83 -35.77 2.15
N ARG A 29 -23.50 -36.93 2.74
CA ARG A 29 -24.38 -38.11 2.74
C ARG A 29 -25.69 -37.86 3.49
N GLN A 30 -25.65 -37.15 4.62
CA GLN A 30 -26.86 -36.77 5.37
C GLN A 30 -27.79 -35.86 4.55
N HIS A 31 -27.24 -35.11 3.60
CA HIS A 31 -27.98 -34.26 2.67
C HIS A 31 -28.24 -34.92 1.29
N GLY A 32 -28.13 -36.24 1.19
CA GLY A 32 -28.46 -37.01 -0.02
C GLY A 32 -27.42 -36.91 -1.14
N VAL A 33 -26.25 -36.34 -0.87
CA VAL A 33 -25.13 -36.25 -1.81
C VAL A 33 -24.12 -37.35 -1.49
N VAL A 34 -23.87 -38.26 -2.44
CA VAL A 34 -22.81 -39.27 -2.32
C VAL A 34 -21.58 -38.76 -3.07
N PRO A 35 -20.58 -38.17 -2.39
CA PRO A 35 -19.42 -37.61 -3.08
C PRO A 35 -18.54 -38.73 -3.63
N GLU A 36 -18.18 -38.66 -4.91
CA GLU A 36 -17.12 -39.51 -5.44
C GLU A 36 -15.78 -39.20 -4.72
N PRO A 37 -14.94 -40.21 -4.43
CA PRO A 37 -13.66 -40.01 -3.76
C PRO A 37 -12.71 -39.02 -4.47
N ALA A 38 -12.82 -38.88 -5.79
CA ALA A 38 -12.05 -37.89 -6.55
C ALA A 38 -12.57 -36.46 -6.31
N ARG A 39 -13.90 -36.27 -6.30
CA ARG A 39 -14.54 -34.97 -6.01
C ARG A 39 -14.33 -34.53 -4.56
N LEU A 40 -14.38 -35.46 -3.61
CA LEU A 40 -14.10 -35.16 -2.21
C LEU A 40 -12.65 -34.70 -2.02
N ARG A 41 -11.69 -35.34 -2.71
CA ARG A 41 -10.29 -34.89 -2.72
C ARG A 41 -10.11 -33.51 -3.32
N HIS A 42 -10.85 -33.18 -4.39
CA HIS A 42 -10.85 -31.83 -4.96
C HIS A 42 -11.42 -30.79 -4.00
N LEU A 43 -12.56 -31.07 -3.35
CA LEU A 43 -13.16 -30.20 -2.33
C LEU A 43 -12.20 -29.91 -1.17
N LEU A 44 -11.43 -30.91 -0.72
CA LEU A 44 -10.41 -30.74 0.32
C LEU A 44 -9.25 -29.83 -0.10
N GLN A 45 -9.11 -29.55 -1.39
CA GLN A 45 -8.11 -28.63 -1.96
C GLN A 45 -8.70 -27.27 -2.30
N GLU A 46 -10.00 -27.06 -2.08
CA GLU A 46 -10.62 -25.75 -2.29
C GLU A 46 -10.25 -24.80 -1.14
N ALA A 47 -10.03 -23.53 -1.48
CA ALA A 47 -9.56 -22.51 -0.55
C ALA A 47 -10.34 -22.44 0.78
N PRO A 48 -11.69 -22.53 0.81
CA PRO A 48 -12.44 -22.48 2.07
C PRO A 48 -12.13 -23.64 3.02
N VAL A 49 -11.87 -24.83 2.48
CA VAL A 49 -11.60 -26.04 3.26
C VAL A 49 -10.18 -26.05 3.80
N LEU A 50 -9.23 -25.56 2.99
CA LEU A 50 -7.86 -25.35 3.42
C LEU A 50 -7.75 -24.23 4.47
N GLU A 51 -8.53 -23.17 4.33
CA GLU A 51 -8.60 -22.10 5.33
C GLU A 51 -9.18 -22.57 6.66
N LEU A 52 -10.15 -23.48 6.62
CA LEU A 52 -10.65 -24.14 7.83
C LEU A 52 -9.56 -24.98 8.49
N LEU A 53 -8.78 -25.75 7.71
CA LEU A 53 -7.65 -26.54 8.25
C LEU A 53 -6.59 -25.65 8.89
N HIS A 54 -6.15 -24.59 8.21
CA HIS A 54 -5.19 -23.65 8.78
C HIS A 54 -5.75 -22.95 10.02
N TRP A 55 -7.03 -22.60 10.02
CA TRP A 55 -7.68 -22.05 11.21
C TRP A 55 -7.68 -23.05 12.36
N LEU A 56 -7.99 -24.33 12.10
CA LEU A 56 -7.96 -25.41 13.10
C LEU A 56 -6.56 -25.64 13.65
N ASP A 57 -5.53 -25.67 12.79
CA ASP A 57 -4.12 -25.82 13.20
C ASP A 57 -3.65 -24.62 14.04
N ALA A 58 -3.97 -23.40 13.60
CA ALA A 58 -3.71 -22.21 14.39
C ALA A 58 -4.46 -22.25 15.73
N THR A 59 -5.67 -22.81 15.77
CA THR A 59 -6.45 -22.99 17.01
C THR A 59 -5.84 -24.03 17.93
N ALA A 60 -5.39 -25.17 17.39
CA ALA A 60 -4.71 -26.22 18.14
C ALA A 60 -3.42 -25.69 18.76
N SER A 61 -2.63 -24.92 17.99
CA SER A 61 -1.43 -24.24 18.50
C SER A 61 -1.74 -23.22 19.60
N ARG A 62 -2.87 -22.48 19.51
CA ARG A 62 -3.33 -21.59 20.60
C ARG A 62 -3.72 -22.32 21.87
N LEU A 63 -4.33 -23.51 21.74
CA LEU A 63 -4.79 -24.32 22.87
C LEU A 63 -3.65 -25.13 23.51
N ALA A 64 -2.62 -25.45 22.74
CA ALA A 64 -1.39 -26.07 23.22
C ALA A 64 -0.46 -25.03 23.90
N SER A 65 -0.91 -24.41 25.00
CA SER A 65 0.02 -23.72 25.90
C SER A 65 0.99 -24.74 26.52
N PRO A 66 2.28 -24.41 26.73
CA PRO A 66 3.21 -25.31 27.40
C PRO A 66 2.81 -25.40 28.88
N LEU A 67 2.10 -26.46 29.25
CA LEU A 67 2.13 -26.94 30.63
C LEU A 67 3.59 -27.26 30.94
N GLY A 68 4.08 -26.65 32.01
CA GLY A 68 5.51 -26.44 32.25
C GLY A 68 6.39 -27.67 32.03
N GLU A 69 7.58 -27.41 31.51
CA GLU A 69 8.72 -28.32 31.63
C GLU A 69 9.06 -28.48 33.12
N ALA A 70 8.34 -29.41 33.76
CA ALA A 70 8.86 -30.10 34.93
C ALA A 70 9.98 -31.01 34.44
N SER A 71 11.20 -30.65 34.84
CA SER A 71 12.39 -31.49 34.84
C SER A 71 12.06 -32.98 34.97
N ALA A 72 12.39 -33.76 33.95
CA ALA A 72 12.39 -35.21 34.02
C ALA A 72 13.69 -35.74 33.38
N SER A 73 14.64 -35.99 34.27
CA SER A 73 15.80 -36.85 34.06
C SER A 73 15.38 -38.17 33.39
N SER A 74 16.08 -38.55 32.33
CA SER A 74 15.97 -39.84 31.67
C SER A 74 16.16 -41.02 32.64
N PRO A 75 15.34 -42.09 32.52
CA PRO A 75 15.80 -43.43 32.81
C PRO A 75 15.82 -44.29 31.55
N GLU A 76 16.84 -45.14 31.48
CA GLU A 76 17.11 -46.13 30.43
C GLU A 76 15.98 -47.16 30.23
N PRO A 77 15.92 -47.82 29.05
CA PRO A 77 14.79 -48.66 28.67
C PRO A 77 14.86 -50.10 29.20
N GLY A 78 13.72 -50.56 29.71
CA GLY A 78 13.12 -51.83 29.28
C GLY A 78 13.43 -53.09 30.10
N ALA A 79 12.49 -53.45 30.97
CA ALA A 79 12.04 -54.83 31.13
C ALA A 79 10.54 -54.86 31.51
N MET A 80 9.72 -55.33 30.57
CA MET A 80 8.32 -55.76 30.77
C MET A 80 8.27 -57.00 31.71
N PRO A 81 7.18 -57.32 32.43
CA PRO A 81 5.86 -57.50 31.80
C PRO A 81 4.58 -57.29 32.64
N ALA A 82 3.47 -57.48 31.90
CA ALA A 82 2.19 -58.06 32.28
C ALA A 82 1.03 -57.12 32.65
N ALA A 83 0.00 -57.22 31.80
CA ALA A 83 -1.31 -56.63 31.90
C ALA A 83 -2.12 -57.20 33.07
N THR A 84 -2.95 -56.36 33.68
CA THR A 84 -4.22 -56.79 34.26
C THR A 84 -5.20 -55.63 34.26
N ALA A 85 -6.38 -55.89 33.70
CA ALA A 85 -7.50 -54.97 33.64
C ALA A 85 -8.27 -54.98 34.98
N ALA A 86 -8.70 -53.81 35.46
CA ALA A 86 -9.82 -53.68 36.38
C ALA A 86 -10.48 -52.29 36.25
N SER A 87 -11.79 -52.30 36.39
CA SER A 87 -12.76 -51.28 35.98
C SER A 87 -13.09 -50.24 37.07
N ILE A 88 -13.52 -49.05 36.62
CA ILE A 88 -14.64 -48.20 37.12
C ILE A 88 -14.69 -47.90 38.63
N ALA A 89 -14.59 -46.62 39.03
CA ALA A 89 -15.72 -45.85 39.58
C ALA A 89 -15.35 -44.42 40.04
N ARG A 90 -16.28 -43.51 39.71
CA ARG A 90 -16.59 -42.20 40.26
C ARG A 90 -16.34 -42.04 41.77
N ASP A 91 -15.80 -40.88 42.17
CA ASP A 91 -16.52 -40.00 43.11
C ASP A 91 -15.90 -38.59 43.21
N ALA A 92 -16.78 -37.59 43.19
CA ALA A 92 -16.54 -36.24 43.70
C ALA A 92 -16.91 -36.23 45.20
N PRO A 93 -16.44 -35.24 45.98
CA PRO A 93 -17.41 -34.21 46.35
C PRO A 93 -16.85 -32.79 46.50
N ALA A 94 -17.76 -31.83 46.34
CA ALA A 94 -17.63 -30.43 46.70
C ALA A 94 -17.84 -30.21 48.21
N MET A 95 -17.22 -29.17 48.78
CA MET A 95 -17.84 -28.24 49.73
C MET A 95 -16.87 -27.10 50.12
N ALA A 96 -17.33 -25.86 49.98
CA ALA A 96 -16.82 -24.63 50.61
C ALA A 96 -17.34 -24.54 52.08
N PRO A 97 -17.24 -23.44 52.87
CA PRO A 97 -16.70 -22.09 52.59
C PRO A 97 -15.97 -21.31 53.75
N THR A 98 -15.37 -20.16 53.37
CA THR A 98 -15.32 -18.82 54.04
C THR A 98 -14.53 -18.49 55.33
N ALA A 99 -14.12 -17.19 55.33
CA ALA A 99 -13.66 -16.28 56.41
C ALA A 99 -12.13 -16.31 56.70
N SER A 100 -11.37 -15.20 56.84
CA SER A 100 -11.67 -13.86 57.37
C SER A 100 -10.63 -12.80 56.91
N ARG A 101 -11.00 -11.51 56.99
CA ARG A 101 -10.17 -10.27 57.03
C ARG A 101 -9.86 -9.92 58.52
N PRO A 102 -9.27 -8.76 58.96
CA PRO A 102 -8.57 -7.63 58.31
C PRO A 102 -7.33 -7.08 59.11
N GLY A 103 -6.78 -5.91 58.70
CA GLY A 103 -6.01 -4.95 59.53
C GLY A 103 -4.55 -4.78 59.09
N ASP A 104 -3.86 -3.62 59.16
CA ASP A 104 -4.18 -2.23 59.48
C ASP A 104 -2.91 -1.37 59.18
N VAL A 105 -3.10 -0.09 58.82
CA VAL A 105 -2.35 1.12 59.26
C VAL A 105 -0.81 1.28 59.03
N VAL A 106 -0.46 2.15 58.05
CA VAL A 106 0.42 3.38 58.01
C VAL A 106 1.29 3.69 59.27
N PRO A 107 2.60 4.15 59.23
CA PRO A 107 3.02 5.51 58.79
C PRO A 107 4.47 5.69 58.23
N VAL A 108 4.70 6.65 57.30
CA VAL A 108 5.33 8.01 57.41
C VAL A 108 6.82 8.04 57.87
N GLU A 109 7.69 8.62 57.02
CA GLU A 109 8.75 9.64 57.28
C GLU A 109 9.57 9.82 55.98
N SER A 110 9.54 10.95 55.27
CA SER A 110 10.28 12.23 55.44
C SER A 110 11.82 12.14 55.33
N SER A 111 12.38 12.76 54.28
CA SER A 111 13.62 13.55 54.37
C SER A 111 13.83 14.39 53.10
N ALA A 112 14.39 15.57 53.30
CA ALA A 112 14.50 16.68 52.36
C ALA A 112 15.96 16.96 51.93
N SER A 113 16.10 17.92 51.00
CA SER A 113 17.33 18.58 50.49
C SER A 113 18.07 17.81 49.39
N SER A 114 18.60 18.43 48.34
CA SER A 114 19.21 19.76 48.24
C SER A 114 19.08 20.40 46.83
N ALA A 115 19.27 21.72 46.79
CA ALA A 115 19.37 22.55 45.60
C ALA A 115 20.84 22.76 45.17
N GLY A 116 21.03 23.04 43.88
CA GLY A 116 22.20 23.70 43.29
C GLY A 116 23.16 22.77 42.55
N ASP A 117 23.27 22.89 41.23
CA ASP A 117 24.30 23.77 40.66
C ASP A 117 24.07 24.07 39.17
N VAL A 118 24.45 25.28 38.78
CA VAL A 118 24.42 25.84 37.43
C VAL A 118 25.83 25.76 36.86
N VAL A 119 26.01 25.18 35.67
CA VAL A 119 27.22 25.43 34.86
C VAL A 119 26.83 25.59 33.39
N GLN A 120 27.01 26.82 32.90
CA GLN A 120 27.14 27.15 31.48
C GLN A 120 28.52 26.75 30.97
N VAL A 121 28.61 26.19 29.76
CA VAL A 121 29.77 26.38 28.86
C VAL A 121 29.28 26.37 27.41
N GLU A 122 29.38 27.54 26.78
CA GLU A 122 29.68 27.75 25.35
C GLU A 122 31.00 28.57 25.30
N PRO A 123 31.65 28.87 24.16
CA PRO A 123 31.47 28.40 22.77
C PRO A 123 32.82 28.04 22.08
N ALA A 124 32.78 27.58 20.82
CA ALA A 124 33.87 27.84 19.89
C ALA A 124 33.39 27.89 18.42
N THR A 125 33.49 29.10 17.89
CA THR A 125 33.30 29.56 16.52
C THR A 125 34.35 29.03 15.55
N SER A 126 33.99 28.76 14.29
CA SER A 126 34.75 29.27 13.13
C SER A 126 34.03 29.09 11.78
N SER A 127 33.94 30.19 11.06
CA SER A 127 33.78 30.42 9.62
C SER A 127 34.48 31.79 9.38
N PRO A 128 34.81 32.27 8.15
CA PRO A 128 34.31 31.87 6.83
C PRO A 128 35.35 31.95 5.66
N GLY A 129 34.87 31.71 4.43
CA GLY A 129 35.46 32.15 3.14
C GLY A 129 35.63 30.99 2.15
N ASP A 130 35.34 31.08 0.85
CA ASP A 130 34.74 32.11 -0.01
C ASP A 130 34.32 31.42 -1.33
N ALA A 131 33.54 32.12 -2.15
CA ALA A 131 32.76 31.68 -3.31
C ALA A 131 33.50 30.95 -4.47
N ALA A 132 32.77 30.05 -5.15
CA ALA A 132 32.76 29.95 -6.62
C ALA A 132 31.50 29.24 -7.13
N GLN A 133 30.86 29.86 -8.12
CA GLN A 133 29.64 29.44 -8.82
C GLN A 133 29.88 28.18 -9.68
N ALA A 134 28.89 27.30 -9.76
CA ALA A 134 28.69 26.39 -10.89
C ALA A 134 27.20 26.02 -11.02
N GLU A 135 26.60 26.39 -12.15
CA GLU A 135 25.28 25.95 -12.61
C GLU A 135 25.27 24.45 -12.95
N PRO A 136 24.18 23.70 -12.72
CA PRO A 136 24.02 22.37 -13.29
C PRO A 136 23.31 22.45 -14.65
N ALA A 137 24.00 21.94 -15.67
CA ALA A 137 23.47 21.71 -17.00
C ALA A 137 22.39 20.62 -17.00
N ALA A 138 21.30 20.90 -17.72
CA ALA A 138 20.20 19.97 -17.96
C ALA A 138 20.64 18.84 -18.91
N SER A 139 20.56 17.60 -18.45
CA SER A 139 20.66 16.38 -19.26
C SER A 139 19.27 16.00 -19.81
N GLY A 140 19.13 16.00 -21.13
CA GLY A 140 17.92 15.55 -21.83
C GLY A 140 17.76 14.03 -21.83
N PRO A 141 16.53 13.50 -22.05
CA PRO A 141 16.30 12.07 -22.09
C PRO A 141 16.66 11.48 -23.47
N ALA A 142 17.22 10.28 -23.42
CA ALA A 142 17.69 9.48 -24.53
C ALA A 142 16.54 8.83 -25.33
N ASP A 143 16.85 8.57 -26.60
CA ASP A 143 16.05 7.89 -27.61
C ASP A 143 15.49 6.53 -27.14
N THR A 144 14.19 6.32 -27.35
CA THR A 144 13.56 5.00 -27.34
C THR A 144 13.00 4.69 -28.72
N VAL A 145 13.50 3.61 -29.30
CA VAL A 145 13.09 3.03 -30.58
C VAL A 145 11.77 2.27 -30.38
N PRO A 146 10.72 2.49 -31.19
CA PRO A 146 9.50 1.69 -31.10
C PRO A 146 9.62 0.42 -31.96
N VAL A 147 9.34 -0.73 -31.35
CA VAL A 147 9.15 -2.03 -32.00
C VAL A 147 7.66 -2.19 -32.32
N SER A 148 7.33 -2.39 -33.60
CA SER A 148 5.97 -2.62 -34.10
C SER A 148 5.48 -4.05 -33.82
N PRO A 149 4.21 -4.26 -33.45
CA PRO A 149 3.53 -5.53 -33.66
C PRO A 149 2.60 -5.47 -34.88
N SER A 150 2.77 -6.48 -35.74
CA SER A 150 1.97 -6.80 -36.91
C SER A 150 0.55 -7.25 -36.53
N ALA A 151 -0.46 -6.68 -37.19
CA ALA A 151 -1.84 -7.11 -37.12
C ALA A 151 -2.18 -8.06 -38.29
N SER A 152 -2.82 -9.18 -37.98
CA SER A 152 -3.63 -9.96 -38.93
C SER A 152 -5.08 -9.93 -38.44
N GLY A 153 -5.96 -9.43 -39.31
CA GLY A 153 -7.34 -9.10 -38.98
C GLY A 153 -8.30 -10.29 -38.98
N SER A 154 -9.49 -10.03 -38.45
CA SER A 154 -10.74 -10.63 -38.91
C SER A 154 -11.89 -9.69 -38.52
N ALA A 155 -12.60 -9.24 -39.55
CA ALA A 155 -13.78 -8.40 -39.46
C ALA A 155 -14.99 -9.21 -39.01
N VAL A 156 -15.80 -8.66 -38.10
CA VAL A 156 -17.18 -9.07 -37.89
C VAL A 156 -18.03 -7.81 -37.69
N GLU A 157 -18.92 -7.57 -38.64
CA GLU A 157 -20.03 -6.61 -38.53
C GLU A 157 -21.07 -7.13 -37.54
N HIS A 158 -21.57 -6.27 -36.63
CA HIS A 158 -23.00 -5.95 -36.59
C HIS A 158 -23.40 -4.93 -35.51
N ALA A 159 -24.37 -4.12 -35.93
CA ALA A 159 -25.53 -3.62 -35.18
C ALA A 159 -25.33 -2.44 -34.22
N ALA A 160 -25.66 -1.26 -34.74
CA ALA A 160 -25.99 -0.06 -33.99
C ALA A 160 -27.17 -0.31 -33.05
N SER A 161 -27.03 0.10 -31.78
CA SER A 161 -28.15 0.33 -30.88
C SER A 161 -28.01 1.71 -30.26
N THR A 162 -29.06 2.49 -30.43
CA THR A 162 -29.26 3.89 -30.06
C THR A 162 -29.24 4.09 -28.54
N ALA A 163 -28.36 4.97 -28.05
CA ALA A 163 -28.43 5.54 -26.71
C ALA A 163 -28.34 7.07 -26.80
N SER A 164 -29.25 7.70 -26.06
CA SER A 164 -29.64 9.11 -26.10
C SER A 164 -28.48 10.10 -25.94
N SER A 165 -28.33 11.01 -26.89
CA SER A 165 -27.30 12.05 -26.92
C SER A 165 -27.69 13.26 -26.05
N VAL A 166 -26.88 13.55 -25.04
CA VAL A 166 -26.73 14.91 -24.53
C VAL A 166 -25.92 15.66 -25.58
N ALA A 167 -26.57 16.56 -26.31
CA ALA A 167 -25.94 17.37 -27.34
C ALA A 167 -24.97 18.37 -26.70
N THR A 168 -23.68 18.12 -26.83
CA THR A 168 -22.62 19.13 -26.75
C THR A 168 -22.14 19.44 -28.17
N ASP A 169 -21.79 20.70 -28.40
CA ASP A 169 -21.48 21.38 -29.66
C ASP A 169 -20.21 20.86 -30.39
N ALA A 170 -19.94 19.56 -30.34
CA ALA A 170 -18.71 18.91 -30.79
C ALA A 170 -18.66 18.61 -32.31
N ALA A 171 -19.65 19.03 -33.09
CA ALA A 171 -19.89 18.48 -34.43
C ALA A 171 -19.22 19.20 -35.61
N LEU A 172 -18.30 20.16 -35.41
CA LEU A 172 -17.80 20.99 -36.53
C LEU A 172 -16.27 21.14 -36.67
N PHE A 173 -15.47 20.47 -35.82
CA PHE A 173 -14.01 20.55 -36.00
C PHE A 173 -13.54 19.60 -37.10
N VAL A 174 -12.97 20.15 -38.17
CA VAL A 174 -12.24 19.40 -39.20
C VAL A 174 -10.77 19.78 -39.07
N ALA A 175 -9.91 18.80 -38.79
CA ALA A 175 -8.48 19.03 -38.67
C ALA A 175 -7.95 19.63 -39.99
N PRO A 176 -7.31 20.81 -39.97
CA PRO A 176 -6.78 21.41 -41.18
C PRO A 176 -5.56 20.61 -41.66
N ALA A 177 -5.64 20.10 -42.88
CA ALA A 177 -4.52 19.48 -43.59
C ALA A 177 -3.83 20.52 -44.46
N SER A 178 -2.52 20.73 -44.29
CA SER A 178 -1.76 21.64 -45.15
C SER A 178 -0.39 21.08 -45.51
N SER A 179 -0.11 21.06 -46.81
CA SER A 179 1.23 20.89 -47.38
C SER A 179 1.85 22.25 -47.66
N ALA A 180 2.22 23.00 -46.63
CA ALA A 180 2.94 24.25 -46.83
C ALA A 180 4.37 23.99 -47.34
N PRO A 181 4.90 24.83 -48.25
CA PRO A 181 6.26 24.68 -48.75
C PRO A 181 7.28 24.81 -47.61
N ALA A 182 8.46 24.21 -47.76
CA ALA A 182 9.53 24.27 -46.77
C ALA A 182 10.00 25.70 -46.47
N THR A 183 9.76 26.63 -47.38
CA THR A 183 10.16 28.05 -47.30
C THR A 183 9.15 28.94 -46.58
N ALA A 184 8.00 28.42 -46.13
CA ALA A 184 7.00 29.21 -45.42
C ALA A 184 7.43 29.52 -43.98
N LEU A 185 6.99 30.66 -43.44
CA LEU A 185 7.09 30.97 -42.01
C LEU A 185 6.31 29.92 -41.20
N ARG A 186 6.92 29.43 -40.12
CA ARG A 186 6.36 28.35 -39.31
C ARG A 186 6.45 28.67 -37.83
N TRP A 187 5.38 28.35 -37.11
CA TRP A 187 5.34 28.32 -35.66
C TRP A 187 4.83 26.95 -35.20
N ARG A 188 5.51 26.32 -34.24
CA ARG A 188 5.02 25.08 -33.60
C ARG A 188 4.67 25.38 -32.16
N PHE A 189 3.41 25.17 -31.80
CA PHE A 189 2.95 25.21 -30.43
C PHE A 189 3.38 23.94 -29.68
N ALA A 190 3.60 24.06 -28.37
CA ALA A 190 3.80 22.90 -27.50
C ALA A 190 2.56 22.00 -27.52
N ASN A 191 2.76 20.68 -27.42
CA ASN A 191 1.66 19.72 -27.48
C ASN A 191 0.59 20.01 -26.41
N ALA A 192 -0.68 19.84 -26.76
CA ALA A 192 -1.80 19.95 -25.83
C ALA A 192 -2.39 18.57 -25.52
N THR A 193 -3.34 18.53 -24.59
CA THR A 193 -4.14 17.34 -24.27
C THR A 193 -5.61 17.68 -24.37
N ALA A 194 -6.39 16.86 -25.06
CA ALA A 194 -7.83 17.05 -25.15
C ALA A 194 -8.48 17.04 -23.76
N GLY A 195 -9.41 17.96 -23.53
CA GLY A 195 -10.10 18.14 -22.25
C GLY A 195 -9.32 18.91 -21.17
N SER A 196 -8.04 19.22 -21.40
CA SER A 196 -7.20 19.97 -20.45
C SER A 196 -7.04 21.43 -20.83
N ALA A 197 -6.98 22.32 -19.84
CA ALA A 197 -6.66 23.73 -20.08
C ALA A 197 -5.26 23.85 -20.73
N TYR A 198 -5.18 24.64 -21.79
CA TYR A 198 -3.99 24.85 -22.59
C TYR A 198 -3.66 26.34 -22.69
N VAL A 199 -2.37 26.68 -22.59
CA VAL A 199 -1.82 28.00 -22.83
C VAL A 199 -0.48 27.85 -23.56
N GLY A 200 -0.41 28.33 -24.79
CA GLY A 200 0.79 28.33 -25.63
C GLY A 200 1.19 29.77 -25.99
N GLN A 201 2.34 30.20 -25.53
CA GLN A 201 2.90 31.52 -25.83
C GLN A 201 3.70 31.49 -27.13
N THR A 202 3.49 32.48 -28.00
CA THR A 202 4.30 32.66 -29.21
C THR A 202 5.56 33.48 -28.94
N ALA A 203 6.60 33.22 -29.74
CA ALA A 203 7.81 34.02 -29.81
C ALA A 203 8.09 34.44 -31.26
N PRO A 204 8.92 35.48 -31.48
CA PRO A 204 9.29 35.86 -32.84
C PRO A 204 9.99 34.73 -33.59
N VAL A 205 9.68 34.59 -34.87
CA VAL A 205 10.28 33.60 -35.78
C VAL A 205 11.09 34.30 -36.86
N SER A 206 12.21 33.72 -37.26
CA SER A 206 13.01 34.22 -38.38
C SER A 206 12.44 33.73 -39.72
N ASP A 207 12.59 34.55 -40.75
CA ASP A 207 12.29 34.16 -42.13
C ASP A 207 13.37 33.17 -42.63
N PRO A 208 13.00 31.95 -43.04
CA PRO A 208 13.94 30.95 -43.55
C PRO A 208 14.79 31.45 -44.74
N GLN A 209 14.26 32.39 -45.51
CA GLN A 209 14.94 33.00 -46.65
C GLN A 209 15.72 34.27 -46.26
N ARG A 210 15.36 34.90 -45.13
CA ARG A 210 16.01 36.11 -44.60
C ARG A 210 16.16 36.01 -43.07
N PRO A 211 17.16 35.27 -42.56
CA PRO A 211 17.27 34.96 -41.13
C PRO A 211 17.36 36.18 -40.19
N ALA A 212 17.81 37.34 -40.70
CA ALA A 212 17.88 38.59 -39.94
C ALA A 212 16.50 39.27 -39.75
N GLN A 213 15.49 38.89 -40.53
CA GLN A 213 14.14 39.43 -40.44
C GLN A 213 13.30 38.57 -39.50
N LEU A 214 12.75 39.19 -38.46
CA LEU A 214 11.90 38.53 -37.48
C LEU A 214 10.43 38.88 -37.66
N TYR A 215 9.57 37.92 -37.38
CA TYR A 215 8.12 38.01 -37.52
C TYR A 215 7.42 37.61 -36.23
N ARG A 216 6.30 38.27 -35.94
CA ARG A 216 5.36 37.87 -34.90
C ARG A 216 4.16 37.18 -35.53
N LEU A 217 3.70 36.09 -34.93
CA LEU A 217 2.42 35.47 -35.26
C LEU A 217 1.28 36.39 -34.76
N ILE A 218 0.40 36.84 -35.65
CA ILE A 218 -0.73 37.70 -35.28
C ILE A 218 -2.10 37.16 -35.69
N ALA A 219 -2.16 36.05 -36.43
CA ALA A 219 -3.40 35.37 -36.76
C ALA A 219 -3.20 33.87 -36.87
N VAL A 220 -4.16 33.09 -36.37
CA VAL A 220 -4.27 31.63 -36.56
C VAL A 220 -5.71 31.33 -36.94
N GLU A 221 -5.92 30.82 -38.14
CA GLU A 221 -7.23 30.51 -38.70
C GLU A 221 -7.57 29.02 -38.56
N GLY A 222 -8.86 28.65 -38.64
CA GLY A 222 -9.28 27.25 -38.56
C GLY A 222 -9.40 26.70 -37.13
N LEU A 223 -9.46 27.56 -36.12
CA LEU A 223 -9.65 27.15 -34.71
C LEU A 223 -11.12 26.88 -34.33
N GLN A 224 -12.08 27.09 -35.23
CA GLN A 224 -13.50 26.93 -34.92
C GLN A 224 -13.83 25.48 -34.55
N GLY A 225 -14.49 25.26 -33.41
CA GLY A 225 -14.80 23.90 -32.91
C GLY A 225 -13.63 23.18 -32.21
N SER A 226 -12.41 23.73 -32.26
CA SER A 226 -11.25 23.14 -31.59
C SER A 226 -11.28 23.30 -30.06
N GLY A 227 -12.02 24.29 -29.56
CA GLY A 227 -11.98 24.71 -28.15
C GLY A 227 -10.79 25.63 -27.80
N LEU A 228 -10.00 26.02 -28.80
CA LEU A 228 -8.87 26.95 -28.69
C LEU A 228 -9.19 28.31 -29.32
N ARG A 229 -8.57 29.36 -28.77
CA ARG A 229 -8.61 30.73 -29.29
C ARG A 229 -7.21 31.33 -29.30
N PHE A 230 -6.90 32.11 -30.33
CA PHE A 230 -5.65 32.86 -30.43
C PHE A 230 -5.91 34.34 -30.14
N ASP A 231 -5.18 34.92 -29.18
CA ASP A 231 -5.17 36.35 -28.91
C ASP A 231 -3.94 37.00 -29.55
N ALA A 232 -4.16 37.81 -30.58
CA ALA A 232 -3.12 38.50 -31.32
C ALA A 232 -2.37 39.56 -30.48
N ALA A 233 -3.02 40.16 -29.48
CA ALA A 233 -2.41 41.20 -28.67
C ALA A 233 -1.35 40.62 -27.72
N SER A 234 -1.67 39.51 -27.06
CA SER A 234 -0.76 38.79 -26.17
C SER A 234 0.10 37.73 -26.88
N GLY A 235 -0.28 37.33 -28.10
CA GLY A 235 0.38 36.24 -28.82
C GLY A 235 0.16 34.88 -28.16
N VAL A 236 -0.98 34.70 -27.48
CA VAL A 236 -1.31 33.49 -26.71
C VAL A 236 -2.39 32.67 -27.42
N LEU A 237 -2.11 31.39 -27.64
CA LEU A 237 -3.12 30.39 -27.94
C LEU A 237 -3.61 29.77 -26.62
N SER A 238 -4.90 29.86 -26.31
CA SER A 238 -5.44 29.32 -25.06
C SER A 238 -6.82 28.69 -25.22
N GLY A 239 -7.20 27.81 -24.29
CA GLY A 239 -8.53 27.19 -24.29
C GLY A 239 -8.51 25.79 -23.70
N VAL A 240 -9.53 24.99 -24.01
CA VAL A 240 -9.61 23.56 -23.65
C VAL A 240 -9.83 22.80 -24.97
N PRO A 241 -8.81 22.13 -25.52
CA PRO A 241 -8.94 21.41 -26.78
C PRO A 241 -10.04 20.34 -26.69
N SER A 242 -10.91 20.25 -27.69
CA SER A 242 -11.99 19.26 -27.71
C SER A 242 -11.47 17.86 -28.06
N ALA A 243 -12.21 16.81 -27.71
CA ALA A 243 -11.85 15.43 -28.07
C ALA A 243 -11.67 15.24 -29.60
N ALA A 244 -12.39 16.03 -30.42
CA ALA A 244 -12.27 16.01 -31.87
C ALA A 244 -10.90 16.51 -32.38
N THR A 245 -10.15 17.27 -31.57
CA THR A 245 -8.80 17.72 -31.92
C THR A 245 -7.72 16.67 -31.68
N ALA A 246 -8.01 15.64 -30.88
CA ALA A 246 -7.06 14.57 -30.55
C ALA A 246 -7.02 13.48 -31.63
N THR A 247 -6.62 13.86 -32.84
CA THR A 247 -6.54 12.95 -34.00
C THR A 247 -5.33 12.01 -33.95
N GLY A 248 -4.37 12.27 -33.06
CA GLY A 248 -3.08 11.56 -33.02
C GLY A 248 -2.06 12.07 -34.06
N GLU A 249 -2.43 13.07 -34.86
CA GLU A 249 -1.58 13.70 -35.87
C GLU A 249 -1.38 15.18 -35.57
N GLU A 250 -0.28 15.76 -36.04
CA GLU A 250 -0.04 17.19 -35.90
C GLU A 250 -0.97 17.98 -36.83
N MET A 251 -1.76 18.89 -36.26
CA MET A 251 -2.65 19.75 -37.03
C MET A 251 -1.90 20.97 -37.55
N HIS A 252 -2.22 21.41 -38.76
CA HIS A 252 -1.56 22.53 -39.43
C HIS A 252 -2.55 23.64 -39.79
N PHE A 253 -2.50 24.75 -39.06
CA PHE A 253 -3.36 25.91 -39.22
C PHE A 253 -2.75 26.94 -40.17
N ALA A 254 -3.59 27.59 -40.97
CA ALA A 254 -3.18 28.79 -41.70
C ALA A 254 -2.87 29.91 -40.71
N ALA A 255 -1.72 30.58 -40.91
CA ALA A 255 -1.21 31.57 -39.97
C ALA A 255 -0.80 32.86 -40.68
N GLY A 256 -1.04 33.98 -40.02
CA GLY A 256 -0.63 35.31 -40.47
C GLY A 256 0.52 35.86 -39.61
N PHE A 257 1.62 36.23 -40.27
CA PHE A 257 2.82 36.75 -39.64
C PHE A 257 3.06 38.21 -40.03
N LEU A 258 3.45 39.03 -39.06
CA LEU A 258 3.79 40.44 -39.27
C LEU A 258 5.27 40.67 -38.92
N PRO A 259 6.07 41.32 -39.77
CA PRO A 259 7.43 41.72 -39.43
C PRO A 259 7.47 42.55 -38.14
N LEU A 260 8.47 42.35 -37.28
CA LEU A 260 8.59 43.11 -36.03
C LEU A 260 8.83 44.61 -36.24
N ASP A 261 9.45 44.97 -37.36
CA ASP A 261 9.76 46.34 -37.81
C ASP A 261 8.69 46.90 -38.77
N ALA A 262 7.56 46.21 -38.91
CA ALA A 262 6.49 46.60 -39.82
C ALA A 262 5.92 47.98 -39.48
N ALA A 263 5.82 48.84 -40.51
CA ALA A 263 5.01 50.05 -40.42
C ALA A 263 3.52 49.69 -40.29
N ALA A 264 2.74 50.59 -39.69
CA ALA A 264 1.29 50.41 -39.55
C ALA A 264 0.64 50.14 -40.92
N GLY A 265 -0.08 49.01 -41.04
CA GLY A 265 -0.74 48.59 -42.27
C GLY A 265 0.11 47.73 -43.22
N ALA A 266 1.29 47.24 -42.78
CA ALA A 266 2.06 46.29 -43.58
C ALA A 266 1.27 44.99 -43.85
N PRO A 267 1.45 44.37 -45.04
CA PRO A 267 0.73 43.15 -45.39
C PRO A 267 1.17 41.98 -44.53
N LEU A 268 0.21 41.12 -44.19
CA LEU A 268 0.45 39.84 -43.53
C LEU A 268 1.17 38.88 -44.45
N GLN A 269 2.22 38.24 -43.94
CA GLN A 269 2.83 37.09 -44.60
C GLN A 269 2.12 35.81 -44.18
N ALA A 270 1.66 35.05 -45.17
CA ALA A 270 1.07 33.74 -44.93
C ALA A 270 2.15 32.74 -44.49
N GLY A 271 1.80 31.92 -43.51
CA GLY A 271 2.61 30.81 -43.03
C GLY A 271 1.73 29.75 -42.38
N VAL A 272 2.36 28.88 -41.60
CA VAL A 272 1.67 27.79 -40.89
C VAL A 272 1.97 27.82 -39.41
N ALA A 273 0.94 27.64 -38.60
CA ALA A 273 1.09 27.30 -37.19
C ALA A 273 0.70 25.83 -36.98
N SER A 274 1.38 25.09 -36.12
CA SER A 274 1.08 23.68 -35.89
C SER A 274 0.92 23.34 -34.41
N LEU A 275 0.08 22.35 -34.13
CA LEU A 275 -0.21 21.85 -32.77
C LEU A 275 -0.56 20.37 -32.83
N LEU A 276 0.08 19.56 -31.99
CA LEU A 276 -0.36 18.20 -31.70
C LEU A 276 -1.22 18.20 -30.44
N VAL A 277 -2.44 17.65 -30.52
CA VAL A 277 -3.29 17.42 -29.35
C VAL A 277 -3.31 15.93 -29.06
N ASN A 278 -2.80 15.54 -27.91
CA ASN A 278 -2.87 14.16 -27.43
C ASN A 278 -4.29 13.85 -26.94
N PRO A 279 -4.79 12.61 -27.10
CA PRO A 279 -6.00 12.15 -26.44
C PRO A 279 -5.92 12.36 -24.93
N ASP A 280 -7.06 12.50 -24.25
CA ASP A 280 -7.09 12.45 -22.80
C ASP A 280 -6.48 11.10 -22.37
N PRO A 281 -5.36 11.07 -21.62
CA PRO A 281 -4.76 9.82 -21.19
C PRO A 281 -5.73 8.96 -20.40
N ARG A 282 -6.75 9.54 -19.74
CA ARG A 282 -7.80 8.79 -19.03
C ARG A 282 -8.65 7.93 -19.95
N ALA A 283 -8.86 8.36 -21.20
CA ALA A 283 -9.67 7.62 -22.17
C ALA A 283 -9.03 6.29 -22.60
N LEU A 284 -7.73 6.11 -22.37
CA LEU A 284 -7.02 4.85 -22.63
C LEU A 284 -7.34 3.76 -21.58
N TRP A 285 -7.78 4.16 -20.38
CA TRP A 285 -7.95 3.24 -19.26
C TRP A 285 -9.37 2.69 -19.20
N LYS A 286 -9.48 1.37 -19.34
CA LYS A 286 -10.76 0.65 -19.29
C LYS A 286 -10.93 -0.03 -17.94
N GLN A 287 -12.16 -0.05 -17.44
CA GLN A 287 -12.54 -0.89 -16.29
C GLN A 287 -12.99 -2.25 -16.81
N ARG A 288 -12.08 -3.22 -16.86
CA ARG A 288 -12.40 -4.60 -17.25
C ARG A 288 -12.57 -5.45 -15.99
N GLU A 289 -13.61 -6.28 -16.01
CA GLU A 289 -13.80 -7.30 -14.99
C GLU A 289 -12.86 -8.48 -15.24
N PRO A 290 -12.29 -9.09 -14.17
CA PRO A 290 -11.56 -10.33 -14.32
C PRO A 290 -12.44 -11.45 -14.84
N ASP A 291 -11.83 -12.33 -15.64
CA ASP A 291 -12.49 -13.53 -16.14
C ASP A 291 -13.06 -14.33 -14.96
N ALA A 292 -14.34 -14.68 -15.05
CA ALA A 292 -15.06 -15.40 -14.02
C ALA A 292 -14.52 -16.81 -13.77
N ALA A 293 -13.77 -17.38 -14.71
CA ALA A 293 -13.12 -18.68 -14.58
C ALA A 293 -11.83 -18.65 -13.72
N LEU A 294 -11.27 -17.46 -13.44
CA LEU A 294 -10.06 -17.34 -12.63
C LEU A 294 -10.33 -17.66 -11.15
N GLY A 295 -9.49 -18.52 -10.58
CA GLY A 295 -9.48 -18.79 -9.13
C GLY A 295 -8.88 -17.65 -8.32
N LEU A 296 -8.86 -17.80 -6.98
CA LEU A 296 -8.30 -16.82 -6.04
C LEU A 296 -8.85 -15.40 -6.30
N ARG A 297 -10.18 -15.29 -6.39
CA ARG A 297 -10.84 -14.01 -6.64
C ARG A 297 -10.66 -13.09 -5.45
N LYS A 298 -10.22 -11.86 -5.70
CA LYS A 298 -10.16 -10.78 -4.71
C LYS A 298 -11.13 -9.65 -5.10
N PRO A 299 -11.90 -9.07 -4.17
CA PRO A 299 -12.72 -7.89 -4.48
C PRO A 299 -11.88 -6.71 -4.96
N HIS A 300 -12.46 -5.80 -5.76
CA HIS A 300 -11.74 -4.61 -6.25
C HIS A 300 -11.37 -3.64 -5.13
N THR A 301 -12.15 -3.62 -4.06
CA THR A 301 -11.92 -2.78 -2.88
C THR A 301 -11.94 -3.63 -1.62
N ALA A 302 -11.14 -3.24 -0.62
CA ALA A 302 -11.23 -3.78 0.72
C ALA A 302 -11.17 -2.63 1.72
N THR A 303 -11.89 -2.79 2.82
CA THR A 303 -11.95 -1.81 3.90
C THR A 303 -11.92 -2.52 5.23
N ALA A 304 -11.23 -1.94 6.20
CA ALA A 304 -11.26 -2.41 7.57
C ALA A 304 -11.27 -1.23 8.54
N HIS A 305 -11.85 -1.42 9.71
CA HIS A 305 -11.69 -0.52 10.83
C HIS A 305 -11.75 -1.30 12.15
N ALA A 306 -11.13 -0.77 13.18
CA ALA A 306 -11.24 -1.28 14.55
C ALA A 306 -11.05 -0.14 15.55
N ARG A 307 -11.59 -0.32 16.76
CA ARG A 307 -11.44 0.62 17.86
C ARG A 307 -11.07 -0.12 19.14
N ILE A 308 -10.16 0.48 19.90
CA ILE A 308 -9.82 0.12 21.27
C ILE A 308 -9.97 1.35 22.16
N ASP A 309 -9.77 1.20 23.46
CA ASP A 309 -9.72 2.36 24.35
C ASP A 309 -8.49 3.23 24.03
N GLY A 310 -8.73 4.50 23.68
CA GLY A 310 -7.69 5.47 23.36
C GLY A 310 -7.08 5.38 21.95
N ALA A 311 -7.60 4.55 21.04
CA ALA A 311 -7.17 4.54 19.63
C ALA A 311 -8.17 3.89 18.69
N TYR A 312 -8.11 4.24 17.41
CA TYR A 312 -8.81 3.54 16.33
C TYR A 312 -7.92 3.41 15.09
N ALA A 313 -8.25 2.45 14.23
CA ALA A 313 -7.62 2.28 12.93
C ALA A 313 -8.68 2.22 11.83
N ILE A 314 -8.37 2.82 10.68
CA ILE A 314 -9.14 2.76 9.44
C ILE A 314 -8.20 2.39 8.30
N ALA A 315 -8.68 1.59 7.37
CA ALA A 315 -7.88 1.17 6.23
C ALA A 315 -8.75 0.96 5.00
N ALA A 316 -8.19 1.25 3.83
CA ALA A 316 -8.80 0.96 2.55
C ALA A 316 -7.74 0.52 1.54
N SER A 317 -8.14 -0.34 0.62
CA SER A 317 -7.35 -0.81 -0.51
C SER A 317 -8.21 -0.79 -1.78
N VAL A 318 -7.68 -0.26 -2.89
CA VAL A 318 -8.38 -0.07 -4.16
C VAL A 318 -7.56 -0.62 -5.31
N ARG A 319 -8.23 -1.37 -6.21
CA ARG A 319 -7.63 -1.90 -7.44
C ARG A 319 -7.11 -0.78 -8.33
N GLY A 320 -5.86 -0.92 -8.75
CA GLY A 320 -5.14 -0.05 -9.64
C GLY A 320 -5.70 -0.03 -11.05
N ARG A 321 -5.37 1.03 -11.77
CA ARG A 321 -5.81 1.24 -13.16
C ARG A 321 -5.14 0.25 -14.11
N SER A 322 -3.88 -0.12 -13.84
CA SER A 322 -3.15 -1.17 -14.55
C SER A 322 -3.92 -2.49 -14.54
N HIS A 323 -4.26 -2.94 -13.34
CA HIS A 323 -5.03 -4.16 -13.13
C HIS A 323 -6.43 -4.10 -13.72
N ALA A 324 -7.14 -2.98 -13.53
CA ALA A 324 -8.44 -2.78 -14.14
C ALA A 324 -8.41 -2.86 -15.68
N ASN A 325 -7.39 -2.29 -16.31
CA ASN A 325 -7.26 -2.32 -17.76
C ASN A 325 -6.87 -3.70 -18.30
N ALA A 326 -6.08 -4.46 -17.54
CA ALA A 326 -5.73 -5.85 -17.86
C ALA A 326 -6.89 -6.83 -17.59
N GLY A 327 -7.89 -6.43 -16.80
CA GLY A 327 -8.89 -7.38 -16.27
C GLY A 327 -8.28 -8.33 -15.23
N SER A 328 -7.29 -7.86 -14.46
CA SER A 328 -6.74 -8.59 -13.32
C SER A 328 -7.32 -8.06 -12.01
N PHE A 329 -6.90 -8.68 -10.93
CA PHE A 329 -7.38 -8.40 -9.58
C PHE A 329 -6.49 -7.37 -8.90
N ARG A 330 -6.96 -6.88 -7.77
CA ARG A 330 -6.09 -6.23 -6.80
C ARG A 330 -5.15 -7.28 -6.19
N GLU A 331 -3.86 -6.97 -6.15
CA GLU A 331 -2.80 -7.76 -5.54
C GLU A 331 -2.47 -7.22 -4.13
N ASP A 332 -2.70 -5.95 -3.82
CA ASP A 332 -2.63 -5.39 -2.46
C ASP A 332 -3.57 -6.07 -1.45
N ASP A 333 -3.14 -6.08 -0.17
CA ASP A 333 -3.96 -6.45 0.98
C ASP A 333 -3.72 -5.62 2.25
N LEU A 334 -4.67 -5.70 3.16
CA LEU A 334 -4.64 -5.06 4.48
C LEU A 334 -5.29 -5.97 5.53
N ALA A 335 -4.85 -5.85 6.78
CA ALA A 335 -5.50 -6.53 7.89
C ALA A 335 -5.42 -5.70 9.18
N ILE A 336 -6.44 -5.82 10.02
CA ILE A 336 -6.51 -5.22 11.35
C ILE A 336 -6.95 -6.30 12.34
N ALA A 337 -6.26 -6.39 13.47
CA ALA A 337 -6.60 -7.24 14.60
C ALA A 337 -6.46 -6.48 15.92
N THR A 338 -7.10 -6.99 16.96
CA THR A 338 -6.83 -6.59 18.34
C THR A 338 -6.36 -7.80 19.15
N ASP A 339 -5.64 -7.56 20.24
CA ASP A 339 -5.50 -8.60 21.26
C ASP A 339 -6.88 -8.88 21.91
N ARG A 340 -6.99 -9.98 22.64
CA ARG A 340 -8.24 -10.43 23.28
C ARG A 340 -8.87 -9.38 24.18
N ASP A 341 -8.06 -8.58 24.86
CA ASP A 341 -8.53 -7.56 25.81
C ASP A 341 -8.69 -6.17 25.15
N ALA A 342 -8.56 -6.06 23.82
CA ALA A 342 -8.69 -4.81 23.07
C ALA A 342 -7.80 -3.67 23.64
N ARG A 343 -6.55 -4.00 23.96
CA ARG A 343 -5.49 -3.10 24.40
C ARG A 343 -4.55 -2.72 23.29
N TRP A 344 -4.30 -3.64 22.36
CA TRP A 344 -3.43 -3.46 21.21
C TRP A 344 -4.27 -3.38 19.94
N LEU A 345 -3.96 -2.42 19.08
CA LEU A 345 -4.36 -2.44 17.67
C LEU A 345 -3.18 -2.90 16.84
N VAL A 346 -3.35 -3.98 16.09
CA VAL A 346 -2.33 -4.55 15.19
C VAL A 346 -2.82 -4.41 13.76
N CYS A 347 -1.99 -3.85 12.90
CA CYS A 347 -2.36 -3.42 11.56
C CYS A 347 -1.27 -3.79 10.57
N ALA A 348 -1.65 -4.29 9.39
CA ALA A 348 -0.72 -4.60 8.32
C ALA A 348 -1.21 -4.09 6.96
N VAL A 349 -0.27 -3.70 6.13
CA VAL A 349 -0.43 -3.39 4.70
C VAL A 349 0.63 -4.19 3.94
N ALA A 350 0.24 -4.79 2.82
CA ALA A 350 1.13 -5.53 1.94
C ALA A 350 0.74 -5.29 0.49
N ASP A 351 1.74 -4.95 -0.33
CA ASP A 351 1.60 -4.88 -1.79
C ASP A 351 2.13 -6.18 -2.41
N GLY A 352 1.32 -6.78 -3.28
CA GLY A 352 1.67 -8.01 -3.98
C GLY A 352 2.52 -7.73 -5.20
N ALA A 353 3.71 -8.31 -5.28
CA ALA A 353 4.63 -8.06 -6.39
C ALA A 353 3.98 -8.30 -7.76
N GLY A 354 3.98 -7.31 -8.65
CA GLY A 354 3.42 -7.45 -10.00
C GLY A 354 4.14 -8.49 -10.88
N SER A 355 5.37 -8.87 -10.50
CA SER A 355 6.13 -9.93 -11.15
C SER A 355 5.77 -11.35 -10.68
N ALA A 356 5.05 -11.47 -9.55
CA ALA A 356 4.73 -12.75 -8.93
C ALA A 356 3.27 -13.15 -9.24
N PRO A 357 3.03 -14.29 -9.91
CA PRO A 357 1.71 -14.63 -10.46
C PRO A 357 0.62 -14.92 -9.43
N LEU A 358 0.99 -15.13 -8.16
CA LEU A 358 0.07 -15.42 -7.05
C LEU A 358 0.22 -14.41 -5.91
N SER A 359 0.77 -13.22 -6.19
CA SER A 359 1.08 -12.22 -5.17
C SER A 359 -0.14 -11.76 -4.39
N ARG A 360 -1.34 -11.71 -4.98
CA ARG A 360 -2.61 -11.49 -4.24
C ARG A 360 -2.82 -12.46 -3.08
N ARG A 361 -2.42 -13.72 -3.24
CA ARG A 361 -2.57 -14.74 -2.21
C ARG A 361 -1.43 -14.63 -1.20
N GLY A 362 -0.25 -14.24 -1.68
CA GLY A 362 0.89 -13.85 -0.85
C GLY A 362 0.53 -12.74 0.13
N SER A 363 0.08 -11.59 -0.36
CA SER A 363 -0.30 -10.42 0.44
C SER A 363 -1.44 -10.71 1.43
N GLU A 364 -2.44 -11.48 1.00
CA GLU A 364 -3.56 -11.93 1.85
C GLU A 364 -3.07 -12.80 3.02
N LEU A 365 -2.29 -13.85 2.72
CA LEU A 365 -1.75 -14.75 3.74
C LEU A 365 -0.82 -13.99 4.68
N LEU A 366 0.07 -13.17 4.12
CA LEU A 366 1.05 -12.41 4.86
C LEU A 366 0.39 -11.50 5.89
N THR A 367 -0.50 -10.59 5.45
CA THR A 367 -1.20 -9.66 6.34
C THR A 367 -2.03 -10.37 7.40
N ARG A 368 -2.81 -11.40 7.02
CA ARG A 368 -3.65 -12.17 7.94
C ARG A 368 -2.84 -12.86 9.04
N HIS A 369 -1.75 -13.53 8.68
CA HIS A 369 -0.95 -14.29 9.64
C HIS A 369 -0.17 -13.37 10.57
N VAL A 370 0.42 -12.28 10.07
CA VAL A 370 1.21 -11.40 10.94
C VAL A 370 0.35 -10.66 11.96
N VAL A 371 -0.84 -10.17 11.59
CA VAL A 371 -1.69 -9.44 12.55
C VAL A 371 -2.24 -10.36 13.62
N ALA A 372 -2.69 -11.56 13.25
CA ALA A 372 -3.26 -12.53 14.18
C ALA A 372 -2.21 -13.05 15.16
N THR A 373 -1.04 -13.43 14.65
CA THR A 373 0.02 -13.99 15.50
C THR A 373 0.66 -12.93 16.38
N LEU A 374 0.87 -11.70 15.88
CA LEU A 374 1.40 -10.62 16.72
C LEU A 374 0.42 -10.22 17.83
N ALA A 375 -0.87 -10.08 17.52
CA ALA A 375 -1.89 -9.78 18.53
C ALA A 375 -1.89 -10.81 19.68
N ALA A 376 -1.83 -12.11 19.34
CA ALA A 376 -1.76 -13.18 20.33
C ALA A 376 -0.48 -13.12 21.20
N HIS A 377 0.68 -12.84 20.61
CA HIS A 377 1.94 -12.75 21.37
C HIS A 377 2.00 -11.51 22.26
N LEU A 378 1.37 -10.41 21.86
CA LEU A 378 1.27 -9.19 22.67
C LEU A 378 0.45 -9.40 23.96
N GLU A 379 -0.50 -10.34 23.99
CA GLU A 379 -1.16 -10.78 25.23
C GLU A 379 -0.15 -11.36 26.23
N GLY A 380 0.81 -12.14 25.75
CA GLY A 380 1.91 -12.69 26.54
C GLY A 380 2.83 -11.59 27.09
N VAL A 381 3.12 -10.57 26.28
CA VAL A 381 3.89 -9.39 26.70
C VAL A 381 3.16 -8.64 27.82
N GLU A 382 1.86 -8.43 27.67
CA GLU A 382 1.01 -7.81 28.67
C GLU A 382 0.96 -8.59 29.99
N PHE A 383 0.77 -9.91 29.91
CA PHE A 383 0.78 -10.78 31.09
C PHE A 383 2.13 -10.71 31.80
N TRP A 384 3.23 -10.82 31.05
CA TRP A 384 4.58 -10.72 31.60
C TRP A 384 4.83 -9.36 32.25
N ALA A 385 4.45 -8.25 31.60
CA ALA A 385 4.62 -6.91 32.13
C ALA A 385 3.91 -6.74 33.48
N ARG A 386 2.69 -7.25 33.61
CA ARG A 386 1.93 -7.27 34.89
C ARG A 386 2.66 -8.06 35.97
N GLN A 387 3.20 -9.25 35.66
CA GLN A 387 3.96 -10.06 36.61
C GLN A 387 5.24 -9.37 37.09
N GLN A 388 5.85 -8.56 36.22
CA GLN A 388 7.03 -7.75 36.56
C GLN A 388 6.70 -6.44 37.30
N GLY A 389 5.42 -6.19 37.62
CA GLY A 389 4.95 -4.95 38.23
C GLY A 389 5.13 -3.72 37.33
N LEU A 390 5.24 -3.91 36.02
CA LEU A 390 5.38 -2.82 35.07
C LEU A 390 4.06 -2.08 34.91
N GLN A 391 4.14 -0.77 34.97
CA GLN A 391 2.99 0.10 34.75
C GLN A 391 3.19 0.87 33.46
N TRP A 392 2.32 0.64 32.47
CA TRP A 392 2.34 1.27 31.15
C TRP A 392 2.38 2.82 31.19
N GLN A 393 1.97 3.42 32.30
CA GLN A 393 1.97 4.86 32.56
C GLN A 393 3.39 5.45 32.70
N HIS A 394 4.37 4.67 33.13
CA HIS A 394 5.76 5.09 33.39
C HIS A 394 6.67 4.92 32.16
N HIS A 395 6.26 5.46 31.02
CA HIS A 395 6.83 5.18 29.69
C HIS A 395 8.35 5.32 29.54
N ALA A 396 9.01 6.24 30.26
CA ALA A 396 10.45 6.54 30.09
C ALA A 396 11.38 5.33 30.32
N ASP A 397 11.06 4.46 31.29
CA ASP A 397 11.92 3.33 31.67
C ASP A 397 11.40 1.96 31.18
N LEU A 398 10.21 1.93 30.57
CA LEU A 398 9.56 0.68 30.18
C LEU A 398 10.16 0.04 28.95
N LEU A 399 10.51 0.85 27.94
CA LEU A 399 10.86 0.33 26.63
C LEU A 399 12.06 -0.62 26.66
N PRO A 400 13.19 -0.31 27.34
CA PRO A 400 14.32 -1.24 27.43
C PRO A 400 13.96 -2.60 28.06
N ARG A 401 13.00 -2.61 29.00
CA ARG A 401 12.56 -3.84 29.67
C ARG A 401 11.61 -4.67 28.80
N LEU A 402 10.80 -4.02 27.96
CA LEU A 402 9.86 -4.67 27.07
C LEU A 402 10.49 -5.11 25.75
N GLN A 403 11.53 -4.42 25.30
CA GLN A 403 12.11 -4.59 23.96
C GLN A 403 12.47 -6.04 23.62
N PRO A 404 13.08 -6.86 24.49
CA PRO A 404 13.33 -8.27 24.19
C PRO A 404 12.04 -9.05 23.91
N ARG A 405 10.99 -8.82 24.70
CA ARG A 405 9.70 -9.51 24.55
C ARG A 405 8.92 -9.04 23.33
N LEU A 406 9.03 -7.76 22.99
CA LEU A 406 8.45 -7.21 21.76
C LEU A 406 9.17 -7.76 20.52
N LEU A 407 10.49 -7.93 20.59
CA LEU A 407 11.26 -8.58 19.53
C LEU A 407 10.83 -10.04 19.37
N ASP A 408 10.75 -10.81 20.46
CA ASP A 408 10.27 -12.21 20.42
C ASP A 408 8.88 -12.31 19.77
N ALA A 409 7.96 -11.43 20.15
CA ALA A 409 6.60 -11.37 19.60
C ALA A 409 6.59 -11.05 18.09
N MET A 410 7.42 -10.10 17.66
CA MET A 410 7.59 -9.75 16.26
C MET A 410 8.18 -10.94 15.47
N GLN A 411 9.21 -11.59 15.99
CA GLN A 411 9.84 -12.75 15.35
C GLN A 411 8.85 -13.92 15.18
N ALA A 412 8.08 -14.23 16.22
CA ALA A 412 7.08 -15.29 16.15
C ALA A 412 5.99 -14.99 15.09
N SER A 413 5.57 -13.72 15.00
CA SER A 413 4.64 -13.25 13.97
C SER A 413 5.17 -13.45 12.55
N LEU A 414 6.39 -12.97 12.28
CA LEU A 414 7.02 -13.09 10.97
C LEU A 414 7.31 -14.55 10.60
N ALA A 415 7.77 -15.36 11.57
CA ALA A 415 8.01 -16.79 11.36
C ALA A 415 6.71 -17.54 11.00
N SER A 416 5.61 -17.22 11.67
CA SER A 416 4.29 -17.79 11.36
C SER A 416 3.84 -17.45 9.94
N ALA A 417 4.05 -16.21 9.50
CA ALA A 417 3.70 -15.81 8.14
C ALA A 417 4.60 -16.47 7.09
N SER A 418 5.91 -16.55 7.33
CA SER A 418 6.83 -17.27 6.45
C SER A 418 6.46 -18.76 6.32
N GLN A 419 6.10 -19.43 7.41
CA GLN A 419 5.61 -20.81 7.38
C GLN A 419 4.32 -20.95 6.57
N ALA A 420 3.40 -19.99 6.66
CA ALA A 420 2.16 -19.99 5.89
C ALA A 420 2.43 -19.83 4.39
N LEU A 421 3.32 -18.92 3.99
CA LEU A 421 3.72 -18.73 2.59
C LEU A 421 4.39 -20.00 2.03
N LEU A 422 5.38 -20.56 2.73
CA LEU A 422 6.06 -21.79 2.31
C LEU A 422 5.10 -22.99 2.22
N GLY A 423 4.20 -23.14 3.19
CA GLY A 423 3.18 -24.18 3.19
C GLY A 423 2.23 -24.05 2.00
N HIS A 424 1.82 -22.81 1.68
CA HIS A 424 0.93 -22.56 0.55
C HIS A 424 1.63 -22.73 -0.81
N ALA A 425 2.88 -22.27 -0.94
CA ALA A 425 3.68 -22.50 -2.13
C ALA A 425 3.87 -24.00 -2.39
N SER A 426 4.20 -24.77 -1.35
CA SER A 426 4.34 -26.22 -1.42
C SER A 426 3.03 -26.91 -1.83
N LEU A 427 1.89 -26.46 -1.30
CA LEU A 427 0.57 -26.98 -1.64
C LEU A 427 0.21 -26.77 -3.11
N LEU A 428 0.54 -25.60 -3.65
CA LEU A 428 0.28 -25.24 -5.04
C LEU A 428 1.35 -25.77 -6.01
N GLY A 429 2.44 -26.34 -5.50
CA GLY A 429 3.55 -26.83 -6.31
C GLY A 429 4.30 -25.71 -7.03
N VAL A 430 4.40 -24.53 -6.40
CA VAL A 430 5.07 -23.33 -6.93
C VAL A 430 6.24 -22.92 -6.04
N ASP A 431 7.11 -22.07 -6.56
CA ASP A 431 8.15 -21.40 -5.77
C ASP A 431 7.54 -20.36 -4.83
N GLU A 432 8.16 -20.12 -3.66
CA GLU A 432 7.70 -19.12 -2.69
C GLU A 432 7.65 -17.72 -3.32
N GLY A 433 8.57 -17.40 -4.24
CA GLY A 433 8.60 -16.14 -4.96
C GLY A 433 7.34 -15.87 -5.79
N ALA A 434 6.52 -16.89 -6.10
CA ALA A 434 5.22 -16.69 -6.73
C ALA A 434 4.21 -15.99 -5.81
N LEU A 435 4.45 -15.99 -4.50
CA LEU A 435 3.66 -15.33 -3.46
C LEU A 435 4.34 -14.06 -2.92
N ALA A 436 5.34 -13.52 -3.62
CA ALA A 436 6.12 -12.37 -3.15
C ALA A 436 5.23 -11.15 -2.89
N SER A 437 5.45 -10.51 -1.74
CA SER A 437 4.72 -9.32 -1.31
C SER A 437 5.53 -8.49 -0.32
N THR A 438 5.33 -7.17 -0.29
CA THR A 438 5.91 -6.28 0.73
C THR A 438 5.21 -6.48 2.08
N LEU A 439 5.77 -5.92 3.16
CA LEU A 439 5.09 -5.91 4.45
C LEU A 439 5.42 -4.66 5.25
N MET A 440 4.36 -3.93 5.62
CA MET A 440 4.39 -2.92 6.67
C MET A 440 3.44 -3.38 7.78
N LEU A 441 4.00 -3.65 8.96
CA LEU A 441 3.28 -4.12 10.14
C LEU A 441 3.47 -3.11 11.27
N THR A 442 2.38 -2.78 11.97
CA THR A 442 2.45 -2.00 13.19
C THR A 442 1.53 -2.54 14.28
N ALA A 443 1.90 -2.33 15.53
CA ALA A 443 1.07 -2.55 16.69
C ALA A 443 1.13 -1.32 17.60
N VAL A 444 -0.02 -0.83 18.05
CA VAL A 444 -0.14 0.35 18.91
C VAL A 444 -0.84 0.01 20.21
N ARG A 445 -0.24 0.48 21.32
CA ARG A 445 -0.75 0.32 22.68
C ARG A 445 -0.92 1.68 23.36
N PRO A 446 -2.17 2.16 23.55
CA PRO A 446 -2.42 3.39 24.30
C PRO A 446 -2.06 3.26 25.79
N CYS A 447 -1.24 4.17 26.29
CA CYS A 447 -0.65 4.15 27.64
C CYS A 447 -0.90 5.47 28.38
N GLY A 448 -2.12 5.99 28.34
CA GLY A 448 -2.47 7.31 28.86
C GLY A 448 -2.14 8.41 27.84
N ALA A 449 -1.28 9.37 28.20
CA ALA A 449 -0.91 10.49 27.32
C ALA A 449 0.06 10.11 26.19
N GLN A 450 0.57 8.89 26.21
CA GLN A 450 1.50 8.34 25.22
C GLN A 450 0.97 7.01 24.72
N SER A 451 1.38 6.60 23.52
CA SER A 451 1.12 5.29 22.97
C SER A 451 2.44 4.66 22.54
N LEU A 452 2.63 3.39 22.86
CA LEU A 452 3.76 2.63 22.35
C LEU A 452 3.43 2.15 20.94
N VAL A 453 4.31 2.44 19.99
CA VAL A 453 4.22 1.96 18.61
C VAL A 453 5.35 0.96 18.40
N LEU A 454 4.98 -0.25 17.98
CA LEU A 454 5.87 -1.27 17.44
C LEU A 454 5.66 -1.32 15.93
N SER A 455 6.74 -1.36 15.14
CA SER A 455 6.65 -1.52 13.68
C SER A 455 7.68 -2.49 13.13
N TYR A 456 7.37 -3.05 11.97
CA TYR A 456 8.29 -3.80 11.11
C TYR A 456 7.99 -3.44 9.65
N TRP A 457 9.04 -3.22 8.85
CA TRP A 457 8.89 -2.81 7.45
C TRP A 457 9.93 -3.47 6.54
N ILE A 458 9.43 -4.04 5.44
CA ILE A 458 10.17 -4.53 4.28
C ILE A 458 9.41 -4.15 3.00
N GLY A 459 10.13 -3.68 1.98
CA GLY A 459 9.56 -3.17 0.72
C GLY A 459 9.61 -1.65 0.58
N ASP A 460 8.91 -1.14 -0.41
CA ASP A 460 9.05 0.21 -1.00
C ASP A 460 7.86 1.15 -0.79
N GLY A 461 6.82 0.70 -0.07
CA GLY A 461 5.76 1.58 0.44
C GLY A 461 6.27 2.61 1.47
N ALA A 462 5.41 3.11 2.35
CA ALA A 462 5.84 4.01 3.42
C ALA A 462 5.11 3.74 4.74
N ALA A 463 5.89 3.75 5.83
CA ALA A 463 5.38 3.69 7.20
C ALA A 463 5.96 4.85 8.03
N ALA A 464 5.08 5.63 8.66
CA ALA A 464 5.49 6.78 9.47
C ALA A 464 4.56 7.03 10.66
N THR A 465 5.11 7.65 11.70
CA THR A 465 4.32 8.38 12.69
C THR A 465 4.22 9.85 12.30
N TYR A 466 3.05 10.43 12.50
CA TYR A 466 2.78 11.81 12.14
C TYR A 466 1.86 12.49 13.16
N ASP A 467 2.34 13.58 13.75
CA ASP A 467 1.55 14.49 14.58
C ASP A 467 1.14 15.71 13.77
N VAL A 468 -0.17 15.86 13.57
CA VAL A 468 -0.75 16.95 12.79
C VAL A 468 -0.57 18.31 13.47
N ASP A 469 -0.54 18.34 14.81
CA ASP A 469 -0.52 19.60 15.56
C ASP A 469 0.89 20.17 15.63
N SER A 470 1.89 19.34 15.91
CA SER A 470 3.29 19.76 15.97
C SER A 470 4.02 19.67 14.62
N GLY A 471 3.48 18.92 13.66
CA GLY A 471 4.19 18.56 12.43
C GLY A 471 5.30 17.54 12.64
N ALA A 472 5.43 16.94 13.84
CA ALA A 472 6.45 15.95 14.12
C ALA A 472 6.24 14.70 13.25
N LEU A 473 7.32 14.27 12.60
CA LEU A 473 7.36 13.13 11.69
C LEU A 473 8.50 12.21 12.10
N GLN A 474 8.22 10.91 12.15
CA GLN A 474 9.25 9.89 12.26
C GLN A 474 8.90 8.70 11.37
N LEU A 475 9.77 8.41 10.40
CA LEU A 475 9.67 7.20 9.59
C LEU A 475 9.92 5.95 10.44
N LEU A 476 9.14 4.90 10.18
CA LEU A 476 9.12 3.65 10.93
C LEU A 476 10.01 2.55 10.31
N GLY A 477 10.92 2.95 9.42
CA GLY A 477 11.86 2.10 8.70
C GLY A 477 12.52 2.89 7.56
N GLN A 478 13.15 2.16 6.64
CA GLN A 478 13.68 2.69 5.38
C GLN A 478 13.08 1.84 4.26
N ALA A 479 12.73 2.47 3.14
CA ALA A 479 12.27 1.75 1.97
C ALA A 479 13.40 0.88 1.42
N ASP A 480 13.10 -0.37 1.07
CA ASP A 480 14.05 -1.26 0.42
C ASP A 480 14.01 -1.05 -1.10
N ALA A 481 14.67 0.00 -1.56
CA ALA A 481 15.20 0.02 -2.92
C ALA A 481 16.56 -0.72 -2.91
N GLY A 482 16.69 -1.81 -3.66
CA GLY A 482 17.87 -2.69 -3.66
C GLY A 482 19.17 -1.98 -4.10
N GLU A 483 20.27 -2.74 -4.16
CA GLU A 483 21.62 -2.22 -4.51
C GLU A 483 21.68 -1.48 -5.87
N TYR A 484 20.67 -1.68 -6.72
CA TYR A 484 20.42 -0.93 -7.94
C TYR A 484 19.12 -0.14 -7.78
N SER A 485 19.14 1.15 -8.16
CA SER A 485 17.96 2.01 -8.23
C SER A 485 16.77 1.26 -8.84
N GLY A 486 15.76 0.92 -8.02
CA GLY A 486 14.49 0.34 -8.47
C GLY A 486 14.24 -1.15 -8.19
N GLN A 487 14.99 -1.83 -7.32
CA GLN A 487 14.67 -3.23 -6.96
C GLN A 487 13.96 -3.32 -5.59
N THR A 488 12.65 -3.56 -5.59
CA THR A 488 11.87 -3.80 -4.36
C THR A 488 12.32 -5.07 -3.65
N ARG A 489 12.51 -5.01 -2.32
CA ARG A 489 12.68 -6.21 -1.50
C ARG A 489 11.33 -6.71 -0.99
N PHE A 490 10.97 -7.94 -1.33
CA PHE A 490 9.76 -8.59 -0.84
C PHE A 490 10.02 -9.41 0.42
N PHE A 491 8.97 -9.66 1.20
CA PHE A 491 8.98 -10.59 2.32
C PHE A 491 8.85 -12.03 1.81
N LEU A 492 9.92 -12.80 1.96
CA LEU A 492 9.99 -14.24 1.74
C LEU A 492 10.71 -14.89 2.94
N SER A 493 10.82 -16.21 2.95
CA SER A 493 11.51 -16.95 4.02
C SER A 493 12.97 -16.51 4.23
N ASP A 494 13.63 -16.01 3.20
CA ASP A 494 14.99 -15.46 3.27
C ASP A 494 15.09 -14.16 4.07
N ALA A 495 14.00 -13.40 4.23
CA ALA A 495 13.93 -12.22 5.07
C ALA A 495 14.20 -12.54 6.56
N LEU A 496 14.06 -13.81 6.93
CA LEU A 496 14.32 -14.34 8.27
C LEU A 496 15.59 -15.22 8.33
N ALA A 497 16.29 -15.42 7.22
CA ALA A 497 17.48 -16.27 7.17
C ALA A 497 18.65 -15.69 7.98
N GLY A 498 19.45 -16.57 8.60
CA GLY A 498 20.62 -16.19 9.40
C GLY A 498 20.33 -15.95 10.88
N ASN A 499 20.99 -14.96 11.49
CA ASN A 499 20.77 -14.56 12.88
C ASN A 499 19.45 -13.76 12.99
N THR A 500 18.32 -14.49 12.98
CA THR A 500 16.95 -13.96 12.87
C THR A 500 16.66 -12.80 13.84
N PRO A 501 17.12 -12.78 15.11
CA PRO A 501 16.93 -11.62 16.00
C PRO A 501 17.52 -10.33 15.45
N ALA A 502 18.75 -10.36 14.94
CA ALA A 502 19.41 -9.17 14.40
C ALA A 502 18.74 -8.68 13.10
N ALA A 503 18.34 -9.61 12.22
CA ALA A 503 17.65 -9.29 10.96
C ALA A 503 16.29 -8.61 11.21
N VAL A 504 15.51 -9.13 12.15
CA VAL A 504 14.22 -8.52 12.54
C VAL A 504 14.45 -7.18 13.24
N GLN A 505 15.40 -7.12 14.18
CA GLN A 505 15.70 -5.90 14.92
C GLN A 505 16.14 -4.74 14.01
N ALA A 506 16.88 -5.01 12.93
CA ALA A 506 17.31 -3.98 11.98
C ALA A 506 16.11 -3.25 11.32
N ARG A 507 15.00 -3.96 11.12
CA ARG A 507 13.79 -3.50 10.44
C ARG A 507 12.66 -3.11 11.40
N MET A 508 12.83 -3.43 12.67
CA MET A 508 11.86 -3.14 13.72
C MET A 508 12.13 -1.75 14.32
N ARG A 509 11.06 -1.01 14.66
CA ARG A 509 11.15 0.21 15.47
C ARG A 509 10.18 0.11 16.65
N CYS A 510 10.60 0.66 17.78
CA CYS A 510 9.74 0.89 18.94
C CYS A 510 9.84 2.35 19.32
N VAL A 511 8.73 3.08 19.26
CA VAL A 511 8.70 4.52 19.53
C VAL A 511 7.52 4.89 20.41
N TRP A 512 7.67 5.96 21.17
CA TRP A 512 6.58 6.56 21.92
C TRP A 512 5.96 7.68 21.10
N LEU A 513 4.63 7.68 21.04
CA LEU A 513 3.85 8.62 20.27
C LEU A 513 2.88 9.37 21.20
N PRO A 514 2.80 10.71 21.17
CA PRO A 514 1.82 11.44 21.96
C PRO A 514 0.38 11.13 21.54
N ALA A 515 -0.56 11.29 22.48
CA ALA A 515 -1.98 11.16 22.20
C ALA A 515 -2.46 12.21 21.17
N GLY A 516 -3.23 11.77 20.16
CA GLY A 516 -3.71 12.58 19.04
C GLY A 516 -2.87 12.45 17.76
N ALA A 517 -1.69 11.85 17.83
CA ALA A 517 -0.86 11.58 16.68
C ALA A 517 -1.25 10.26 15.99
N ARG A 518 -0.66 10.03 14.81
CA ARG A 518 -1.07 8.97 13.89
C ARG A 518 0.08 8.05 13.54
N VAL A 519 -0.24 6.81 13.23
CA VAL A 519 0.61 5.88 12.48
C VAL A 519 -0.04 5.69 11.11
N ILE A 520 0.73 5.90 10.05
CA ILE A 520 0.27 5.81 8.67
C ILE A 520 1.10 4.76 7.95
N LEU A 521 0.45 3.77 7.34
CA LEU A 521 1.05 2.77 6.46
C LEU A 521 0.43 2.90 5.07
N MET A 522 1.24 2.86 4.01
CA MET A 522 0.73 2.95 2.64
C MET A 522 1.59 2.14 1.65
N SER A 523 0.96 1.56 0.62
CA SER A 523 1.70 0.98 -0.51
C SER A 523 2.33 2.05 -1.40
N ASP A 524 3.24 1.63 -2.28
CA ASP A 524 3.90 2.44 -3.29
C ASP A 524 2.90 3.21 -4.18
N GLY A 525 1.77 2.59 -4.54
CA GLY A 525 0.69 3.23 -5.29
C GLY A 525 0.06 4.45 -4.60
N VAL A 526 0.39 4.70 -3.33
CA VAL A 526 0.11 5.96 -2.62
C VAL A 526 1.40 6.76 -2.36
N SER A 527 2.48 6.15 -1.89
CA SER A 527 3.69 6.92 -1.54
C SER A 527 4.37 7.54 -2.77
N ASP A 528 4.42 6.86 -3.89
CA ASP A 528 5.06 7.33 -5.12
C ASP A 528 4.34 8.55 -5.71
N PRO A 529 3.01 8.54 -5.93
CA PRO A 529 2.32 9.73 -6.42
C PRO A 529 2.27 10.90 -5.43
N LYS A 530 2.46 10.66 -4.12
CA LYS A 530 2.30 11.71 -3.08
C LYS A 530 3.63 12.30 -2.61
N PHE A 531 4.70 11.51 -2.67
CA PHE A 531 6.02 11.91 -2.22
C PHE A 531 7.07 11.78 -3.33
N GLY A 532 6.99 10.72 -4.14
CA GLY A 532 7.81 10.49 -5.35
C GLY A 532 9.30 10.27 -5.12
N THR A 533 9.85 10.67 -3.96
CA THR A 533 11.26 10.47 -3.60
C THR A 533 11.37 10.16 -2.11
N GLU A 534 12.38 9.39 -1.73
CA GLU A 534 12.71 9.15 -0.32
C GLU A 534 12.98 10.46 0.45
N ARG A 535 13.58 11.46 -0.22
CA ARG A 535 13.81 12.78 0.38
C ARG A 535 12.50 13.47 0.75
N ALA A 536 11.48 13.37 -0.07
CA ALA A 536 10.16 13.92 0.24
C ALA A 536 9.46 13.14 1.37
N LEU A 537 9.63 11.81 1.42
CA LEU A 537 9.15 11.00 2.55
C LEU A 537 9.79 11.42 3.89
N GLN A 538 11.02 11.92 3.87
CA GLN A 538 11.72 12.43 5.07
C GLN A 538 11.38 13.89 5.42
N ASP A 539 10.64 14.61 4.57
CA ASP A 539 10.33 16.03 4.77
C ASP A 539 8.97 16.24 5.47
N PRO A 540 8.94 16.70 6.73
CA PRO A 540 7.69 16.97 7.44
C PRO A 540 6.74 17.95 6.72
N ALA A 541 7.29 18.90 5.95
CA ALA A 541 6.48 19.87 5.23
C ALA A 541 5.70 19.22 4.07
N HIS A 542 6.23 18.16 3.45
CA HIS A 542 5.51 17.38 2.44
C HIS A 542 4.34 16.63 3.07
N TRP A 543 4.56 15.96 4.21
CA TRP A 543 3.50 15.28 4.97
C TRP A 543 2.39 16.24 5.39
N GLN A 544 2.76 17.43 5.88
CA GLN A 544 1.78 18.45 6.26
C GLN A 544 0.92 18.91 5.08
N ARG A 545 1.55 19.21 3.94
CA ARG A 545 0.81 19.60 2.72
C ARG A 545 -0.12 18.49 2.25
N TRP A 546 0.39 17.26 2.18
CA TRP A 546 -0.39 16.09 1.80
C TRP A 546 -1.57 15.90 2.76
N TRP A 547 -1.34 15.87 4.06
CA TRP A 547 -2.41 15.70 5.04
C TRP A 547 -3.49 16.77 4.91
N GLN A 548 -3.11 18.04 4.83
CA GLN A 548 -4.06 19.16 4.78
C GLN A 548 -4.85 19.23 3.48
N ALA A 549 -4.21 18.94 2.34
CA ALA A 549 -4.85 19.03 1.04
C ALA A 549 -5.69 17.78 0.71
N ASP A 550 -5.23 16.60 1.12
CA ASP A 550 -5.74 15.34 0.60
C ASP A 550 -6.57 14.55 1.62
N LEU A 551 -6.08 14.41 2.86
CA LEU A 551 -6.68 13.49 3.85
C LEU A 551 -7.60 14.19 4.84
N ALA A 552 -7.21 15.36 5.36
CA ALA A 552 -8.00 16.08 6.35
C ALA A 552 -9.42 16.45 5.83
N PRO A 553 -9.60 16.94 4.58
CA PRO A 553 -10.92 17.30 4.10
C PRO A 553 -11.93 16.13 4.04
N PRO A 554 -11.65 14.98 3.38
CA PRO A 554 -12.60 13.87 3.32
C PRO A 554 -12.83 13.21 4.68
N LEU A 555 -11.80 13.12 5.53
CA LEU A 555 -11.94 12.47 6.84
C LEU A 555 -12.70 13.32 7.85
N SER A 556 -12.50 14.64 7.86
CA SER A 556 -13.20 15.54 8.80
C SER A 556 -14.69 15.71 8.49
N ALA A 557 -15.11 15.40 7.26
CA ALA A 557 -16.51 15.42 6.86
C ALA A 557 -17.32 14.24 7.42
N VAL A 558 -16.66 13.20 7.94
CA VAL A 558 -17.27 11.96 8.40
C VAL A 558 -17.13 11.84 9.91
N GLN A 559 -18.26 11.72 10.61
CA GLN A 559 -18.29 11.58 12.08
C GLN A 559 -18.31 10.12 12.53
N ASP A 560 -18.84 9.22 11.70
CA ASP A 560 -18.94 7.80 12.02
C ASP A 560 -17.67 7.05 11.61
N LEU A 561 -17.03 6.40 12.59
CA LEU A 561 -15.85 5.58 12.37
C LEU A 561 -16.09 4.48 11.33
N ALA A 562 -17.29 3.90 11.28
CA ALA A 562 -17.61 2.85 10.32
C ALA A 562 -17.70 3.36 8.87
N ALA A 563 -17.92 4.66 8.68
CA ALA A 563 -18.00 5.30 7.37
C ALA A 563 -16.65 5.86 6.88
N LEU A 564 -15.67 6.07 7.77
CA LEU A 564 -14.34 6.59 7.42
C LEU A 564 -13.58 5.73 6.39
N PRO A 565 -13.62 4.37 6.42
CA PRO A 565 -12.98 3.57 5.38
C PRO A 565 -13.52 3.84 3.98
N GLN A 566 -14.81 4.17 3.83
CA GLN A 566 -15.38 4.49 2.53
C GLN A 566 -14.86 5.84 2.00
N ALA A 567 -14.68 6.83 2.88
CA ALA A 567 -14.03 8.08 2.51
C ALA A 567 -12.58 7.86 2.04
N LEU A 568 -11.87 6.89 2.63
CA LEU A 568 -10.55 6.49 2.13
C LEU A 568 -10.65 5.82 0.75
N VAL A 569 -11.61 4.94 0.50
CA VAL A 569 -11.83 4.34 -0.84
C VAL A 569 -12.02 5.42 -1.90
N GLU A 570 -12.86 6.43 -1.62
CA GLU A 570 -13.09 7.55 -2.53
C GLU A 570 -11.81 8.36 -2.79
N TYR A 571 -11.07 8.69 -1.72
CA TYR A 571 -9.80 9.38 -1.82
C TYR A 571 -8.78 8.60 -2.67
N LEU A 572 -8.63 7.29 -2.43
CA LEU A 572 -7.71 6.42 -3.15
C LEU A 572 -8.05 6.29 -4.65
N GLY A 573 -9.21 6.75 -5.09
CA GLY A 573 -9.57 6.90 -6.50
C GLY A 573 -8.84 8.02 -7.26
N PHE A 574 -7.96 8.79 -6.61
CA PHE A 574 -7.28 9.95 -7.22
C PHE A 574 -6.51 9.60 -8.51
N TRP A 575 -6.44 10.56 -9.43
CA TRP A 575 -5.65 10.41 -10.65
C TRP A 575 -4.25 11.00 -10.47
N TYR A 576 -3.22 10.22 -10.81
CA TYR A 576 -1.86 10.72 -10.94
C TYR A 576 -1.24 10.19 -12.25
N PRO A 577 -0.55 11.03 -13.04
CA PRO A 577 0.11 10.60 -14.27
C PRO A 577 1.25 9.60 -14.01
N GLY A 578 1.34 8.53 -14.78
CA GLY A 578 2.41 7.53 -14.66
C GLY A 578 2.17 6.47 -13.60
N GLU A 579 1.51 6.82 -12.49
CA GLU A 579 1.23 5.90 -11.39
C GLU A 579 -0.11 5.19 -11.58
N HIS A 580 -0.13 3.86 -11.60
CA HIS A 580 -1.33 3.08 -11.97
C HIS A 580 -1.60 1.86 -11.09
N ASP A 581 -0.80 1.68 -10.05
CA ASP A 581 -0.81 0.51 -9.19
C ASP A 581 -1.99 0.48 -8.23
N ASP A 582 -2.14 -0.66 -7.56
CA ASP A 582 -3.07 -0.77 -6.44
C ASP A 582 -2.70 0.22 -5.36
N ARG A 583 -3.71 0.63 -4.58
CA ARG A 583 -3.50 1.65 -3.57
C ARG A 583 -4.06 1.20 -2.26
N THR A 584 -3.21 1.14 -1.26
CA THR A 584 -3.59 0.79 0.11
C THR A 584 -3.10 1.84 1.07
N LEU A 585 -3.99 2.29 1.94
CA LEU A 585 -3.71 3.26 2.99
C LEU A 585 -4.37 2.82 4.29
N LEU A 586 -3.58 2.79 5.35
CA LEU A 586 -4.02 2.54 6.70
C LEU A 586 -3.61 3.70 7.59
N ILE A 587 -4.56 4.21 8.37
CA ILE A 587 -4.36 5.27 9.35
C ILE A 587 -4.82 4.76 10.70
N LEU A 588 -3.90 4.70 11.66
CA LEU A 588 -4.18 4.47 13.06
C LEU A 588 -4.02 5.78 13.80
N GLN A 589 -5.06 6.21 14.51
CA GLN A 589 -5.08 7.45 15.27
C GLN A 589 -5.18 7.13 16.77
N THR A 590 -4.26 7.69 17.55
CA THR A 590 -4.37 7.69 19.01
C THR A 590 -5.33 8.80 19.42
N GLU A 591 -6.22 8.53 20.36
CA GLU A 591 -7.19 9.49 20.86
C GLU A 591 -6.61 10.24 22.05
N ARG A 592 -6.94 11.52 22.17
CA ARG A 592 -6.67 12.25 23.41
C ARG A 592 -7.62 11.72 24.46
N ALA A 593 -7.12 11.51 25.67
CA ALA A 593 -8.00 11.28 26.81
C ALA A 593 -9.01 12.44 26.88
N PRO A 594 -10.31 12.14 27.08
CA PRO A 594 -11.37 13.15 27.07
C PRO A 594 -11.20 14.22 28.14
#